data_AF-A0A6G0W405-F1
#
_entry.id   AF-A0A6G0W405-F1
#
_cell.length_a   1.000
_cell.length_b   1.000
_cell.length_c   1.000
_cell.angle_alpha   90.00
_cell.angle_beta   90.00
_cell.angle_gamma   90.00
#
_symmetry.space_group_name_H-M   'P 1'
#
loop_
_entity.id
_entity.type
_entity.pdbx_description
1 polymer ?
#
loop_
_entity_poly.entity_id
_entity_poly.type
_entity_poly.pdbx_seq_one_letter_code
_entity_poly.pdbx_strand_id
1 'polypeptide(L)'
;MQYKRLMVAGVFLDEAKDRITITQTGIAFDERFPFTEGESRANGTQWVIFQHVTDRLTIVRWSTLNHCPVNANGPLSVEETALNMRISLTENESEESILAKIHSGCELVLMNLRDQFLRRCSRFKLEPITLGSRDFPLNI
;
A
#
# COMPACT_ATOMS: atom_id res chain seq x y z
N MET A 1 8.46 15.60 9.80
CA MET A 1 8.64 14.17 9.48
C MET A 1 8.35 13.95 7.99
N GLN A 2 9.35 13.59 7.20
CA GLN A 2 9.21 13.33 5.77
C GLN A 2 9.04 11.82 5.58
N TYR A 3 7.94 11.41 4.94
CA TYR A 3 7.63 10.00 4.75
C TYR A 3 8.11 9.56 3.36
N LYS A 4 9.16 8.73 3.33
CA LYS A 4 9.66 8.11 2.10
C LYS A 4 9.14 6.69 1.99
N ARG A 5 8.60 6.34 0.82
CA ARG A 5 8.22 4.97 0.48
C ARG A 5 9.17 4.44 -0.57
N LEU A 6 9.95 3.45 -0.21
CA LEU A 6 10.59 2.58 -1.17
C LEU A 6 9.67 1.38 -1.40
N MET A 7 9.19 1.21 -2.62
CA MET A 7 8.29 0.11 -2.98
C MET A 7 8.80 -0.59 -4.23
N VAL A 8 8.71 -1.91 -4.22
CA VAL A 8 8.89 -2.74 -5.42
C VAL A 8 7.51 -3.18 -5.87
N ALA A 9 7.21 -3.01 -7.15
CA ALA A 9 5.96 -3.44 -7.76
C ALA A 9 6.21 -4.56 -8.77
N GLY A 10 5.35 -5.58 -8.76
CA GLY A 10 5.31 -6.64 -9.77
C GLY A 10 3.94 -6.69 -10.43
N VAL A 11 3.90 -7.01 -11.72
CA VAL A 11 2.66 -7.28 -12.46
C VAL A 11 2.74 -8.68 -13.04
N PHE A 12 1.74 -9.50 -12.74
CA PHE A 12 1.65 -10.89 -13.14
C PHE A 12 0.38 -11.11 -13.96
N LEU A 13 0.55 -11.68 -15.16
CA LEU A 13 -0.54 -12.00 -16.08
C LEU A 13 -0.81 -13.50 -16.03
N ASP A 14 -2.08 -13.87 -15.84
CA ASP A 14 -2.58 -15.24 -15.94
C ASP A 14 -3.61 -15.29 -17.06
N GLU A 15 -3.13 -15.48 -18.29
CA GLU A 15 -3.94 -15.44 -19.51
C GLU A 15 -5.04 -16.51 -19.51
N ALA A 16 -4.75 -17.70 -18.99
CA ALA A 16 -5.71 -18.79 -18.90
C ALA A 16 -6.93 -18.47 -18.02
N LYS A 17 -6.81 -17.48 -17.12
CA LYS A 17 -7.87 -17.07 -16.19
C LYS A 17 -8.30 -15.61 -16.38
N ASP A 18 -7.82 -14.96 -17.45
CA ASP A 18 -8.04 -13.55 -17.75
C ASP A 18 -7.89 -12.64 -16.51
N ARG A 19 -6.73 -12.80 -15.86
CA ARG A 19 -6.45 -12.22 -14.55
C ARG A 19 -5.11 -11.50 -14.52
N ILE A 20 -5.13 -10.28 -13.98
CA ILE A 20 -3.95 -9.47 -13.71
C ILE A 20 -3.79 -9.34 -12.20
N THR A 21 -2.62 -9.68 -11.68
CA THR A 21 -2.27 -9.45 -10.29
C THR A 21 -1.14 -8.43 -10.21
N ILE A 22 -1.39 -7.32 -9.52
CA ILE A 22 -0.37 -6.33 -9.20
C ILE A 22 0.00 -6.56 -7.75
N THR A 23 1.27 -6.78 -7.46
CA THR A 23 1.80 -6.82 -6.09
C THR A 23 2.68 -5.61 -5.86
N GLN A 24 2.67 -5.08 -4.64
CA GLN A 24 3.60 -4.05 -4.20
C GLN A 24 4.08 -4.37 -2.80
N THR A 25 5.39 -4.33 -2.59
CA THR A 25 6.02 -4.58 -1.29
C THR A 25 6.85 -3.36 -0.89
N GLY A 26 6.57 -2.82 0.29
CA GLY A 26 7.37 -1.78 0.91
C GLY A 26 8.68 -2.36 1.44
N ILE A 27 9.79 -1.70 1.13
CA ILE A 27 11.10 -2.08 1.65
C ILE A 27 11.37 -1.24 2.91
N ALA A 28 11.39 -1.92 4.05
CA ALA A 28 11.69 -1.32 5.33
C ALA A 28 13.17 -0.93 5.45
N PHE A 29 14.07 -1.87 5.15
CA PHE A 29 15.50 -1.73 5.27
C PHE A 29 16.15 -1.90 3.89
N ASP A 30 16.86 -0.87 3.45
CA ASP A 30 17.68 -0.91 2.24
C ASP A 30 19.06 -0.34 2.59
N GLU A 31 20.11 -1.15 2.45
CA GLU A 31 21.49 -0.75 2.74
C GLU A 31 21.96 0.41 1.86
N ARG A 32 21.39 0.58 0.66
CA ARG A 32 21.71 1.69 -0.24
C ARG A 32 21.02 2.99 0.17
N PHE A 33 19.93 2.89 0.93
CA PHE A 33 19.13 4.02 1.40
C PHE A 33 18.88 3.90 2.90
N PRO A 34 19.92 4.12 3.73
CA PRO A 34 19.79 4.03 5.18
C PRO A 34 18.75 5.02 5.71
N PHE A 35 18.23 4.75 6.91
CA PHE A 35 17.32 5.67 7.59
C PHE A 35 18.03 7.00 7.89
N THR A 36 17.30 8.08 7.66
CA THR A 36 17.67 9.41 8.15
C THR A 36 17.08 9.64 9.55
N GLU A 37 17.66 10.56 10.33
CA GLU A 37 17.17 10.85 11.68
C GLU A 37 15.70 11.32 11.65
N GLY A 38 14.87 10.71 12.51
CA GLY A 38 13.43 10.98 12.56
C GLY A 38 12.63 10.39 11.39
N GLU A 39 13.25 9.59 10.51
CA GLU A 39 12.56 8.83 9.47
C GLU A 39 11.93 7.57 10.05
N SER A 40 10.69 7.33 9.64
CA SER A 40 10.06 6.02 9.76
C SER A 40 9.54 5.58 8.40
N ARG A 41 9.54 4.27 8.18
CA ARG A 41 9.06 3.63 6.96
C ARG A 41 7.98 2.64 7.33
N ALA A 42 6.90 2.64 6.56
CA ALA A 42 5.95 1.54 6.64
C ALA A 42 6.53 0.32 5.92
N ASN A 43 6.35 -0.84 6.53
CA ASN A 43 6.61 -2.12 5.91
C ASN A 43 5.27 -2.81 5.64
N GLY A 44 5.13 -3.43 4.49
CA GLY A 44 3.89 -4.11 4.13
C GLY A 44 3.91 -4.61 2.71
N THR A 45 2.97 -5.51 2.42
CA THR A 45 2.71 -6.00 1.08
C THR A 45 1.25 -5.79 0.75
N GLN A 46 0.97 -5.27 -0.44
CA GLN A 46 -0.37 -5.17 -0.97
C GLN A 46 -0.47 -5.87 -2.32
N TRP A 47 -1.66 -6.35 -2.64
CA TRP A 47 -1.95 -6.87 -3.95
C TRP A 47 -3.35 -6.49 -4.41
N VAL A 48 -3.45 -6.24 -5.70
CA VAL A 48 -4.69 -5.94 -6.39
C VAL A 48 -4.84 -6.95 -7.52
N ILE A 49 -5.97 -7.65 -7.52
CA ILE A 49 -6.31 -8.64 -8.53
C ILE A 49 -7.45 -8.08 -9.36
N PHE A 50 -7.21 -7.90 -10.64
CA PHE A 50 -8.25 -7.66 -11.64
C PHE A 50 -8.55 -8.98 -12.32
N GLN A 51 -9.82 -9.37 -12.31
CA GLN A 51 -10.27 -10.59 -12.99
C GLN A 51 -11.41 -10.19 -13.91
N HIS A 52 -11.19 -10.36 -15.21
CA HIS A 52 -12.25 -10.22 -16.18
C HIS A 52 -13.22 -11.41 -16.02
N VAL A 53 -14.51 -11.13 -15.97
CA VAL A 53 -15.54 -12.17 -15.78
C VAL A 53 -16.46 -12.24 -17.00
N THR A 54 -16.78 -11.08 -17.57
CA THR A 54 -17.51 -10.91 -18.82
C THR A 54 -17.04 -9.63 -19.50
N ASP A 55 -17.38 -9.44 -20.78
CA ASP A 55 -17.04 -8.25 -21.58
C ASP A 55 -17.33 -6.89 -20.92
N ARG A 56 -18.23 -6.86 -19.92
CA ARG A 56 -18.66 -5.64 -19.22
C ARG A 56 -18.36 -5.64 -17.73
N LEU A 57 -17.77 -6.72 -17.20
CA LEU A 57 -17.55 -6.89 -15.76
C LEU A 57 -16.13 -7.35 -15.47
N THR A 58 -15.44 -6.55 -14.65
CA THR A 58 -14.16 -6.91 -14.03
C THR A 58 -14.33 -6.86 -12.51
N ILE A 59 -13.98 -7.96 -11.85
CA ILE A 59 -13.90 -8.01 -10.39
C ILE A 59 -12.53 -7.47 -9.98
N VAL A 60 -12.52 -6.53 -9.04
CA VAL A 60 -11.29 -6.05 -8.40
C VAL A 60 -11.26 -6.54 -6.97
N ARG A 61 -10.24 -7.34 -6.61
CA ARG A 61 -9.97 -7.74 -5.23
C ARG A 61 -8.74 -7.00 -4.75
N TRP A 62 -8.83 -6.40 -3.58
CA TRP A 62 -7.74 -5.68 -2.94
C TRP A 62 -7.42 -6.34 -1.62
N SER A 63 -6.14 -6.55 -1.33
CA SER A 63 -5.70 -6.91 0.00
C SER A 63 -4.40 -6.20 0.34
N THR A 64 -4.21 -5.96 1.64
CA THR A 64 -3.04 -5.29 2.18
C THR A 64 -2.69 -5.93 3.51
N LEU A 65 -1.43 -6.27 3.65
CA LEU A 65 -0.79 -6.69 4.89
C LEU A 65 0.16 -5.58 5.30
N ASN A 66 -0.18 -4.82 6.34
CA ASN A 66 0.70 -3.81 6.91
C ASN A 66 1.35 -4.35 8.17
N HIS A 67 2.64 -4.08 8.33
CA HIS A 67 3.38 -4.30 9.57
C HIS A 67 3.51 -2.98 10.34
N CYS A 68 3.92 -3.08 11.60
CA CYS A 68 4.30 -1.90 12.38
C CYS A 68 5.36 -1.09 11.60
N PRO A 69 5.22 0.24 11.50
CA PRO A 69 6.28 1.08 10.95
C PRO A 69 7.59 0.86 11.72
N VAL A 70 8.70 1.04 11.02
CA VAL A 70 10.04 0.89 11.60
C VAL A 70 10.85 2.18 11.40
N ASN A 71 11.80 2.42 12.28
CA ASN A 71 12.84 3.45 12.16
C ASN A 71 14.24 2.80 12.24
N ALA A 72 15.29 3.63 12.34
CA ALA A 72 16.67 3.17 12.48
C ALA A 72 16.91 2.26 13.72
N ASN A 73 16.06 2.36 14.73
CA ASN A 73 16.16 1.63 16.00
C ASN A 73 15.23 0.40 16.04
N GLY A 74 14.46 0.13 14.99
CA GLY A 74 13.53 -1.01 14.91
C GLY A 74 12.05 -0.61 14.81
N PRO A 75 11.12 -1.51 15.18
CA PRO A 75 9.70 -1.21 15.20
C PRO A 75 9.35 -0.05 16.15
N LEU A 76 8.42 0.80 15.73
CA LEU A 76 7.91 1.87 16.58
C LEU A 76 7.09 1.29 17.76
N SER A 77 7.10 1.99 18.89
CA SER A 77 6.15 1.75 19.98
C SER A 77 4.72 2.06 19.53
N VAL A 78 3.73 1.68 20.35
CA VAL A 78 2.32 2.00 20.10
C VAL A 78 2.11 3.52 20.08
N GLU A 79 2.69 4.25 21.03
CA GLU A 79 2.63 5.71 21.12
C GLU A 79 3.34 6.38 19.95
N GLU A 80 4.54 5.90 19.59
CA GLU A 80 5.28 6.41 18.43
C GLU A 80 4.51 6.17 17.13
N THR A 81 3.83 5.01 17.00
CA THR A 81 2.97 4.70 15.86
C THR A 81 1.76 5.64 15.81
N ALA A 82 1.11 5.89 16.95
CA ALA A 82 0.00 6.84 17.03
C ALA A 82 0.43 8.25 16.61
N LEU A 83 1.56 8.72 17.14
CA LEU A 83 2.14 10.02 16.78
C LEU A 83 2.51 10.09 15.29
N ASN A 84 3.07 9.01 14.74
CA ASN A 84 3.38 8.89 13.32
C ASN A 84 2.12 9.01 12.45
N MET A 85 1.01 8.47 12.92
CA MET A 85 -0.31 8.56 12.29
C MET A 85 -1.07 9.85 12.61
N ARG A 86 -0.45 10.79 13.34
CA ARG A 86 -1.06 12.06 13.79
C ARG A 86 -2.33 11.84 14.63
N ILE A 87 -2.35 10.75 15.41
CA ILE A 87 -3.42 10.47 16.36
C ILE A 87 -3.11 11.22 17.65
N SER A 88 -4.06 12.05 18.09
CA SER A 88 -3.95 12.76 19.37
C SER A 88 -4.14 11.78 20.53
N LEU A 89 -3.17 11.79 21.45
CA LEU A 89 -3.19 11.01 22.69
C LEU A 89 -3.63 11.92 23.85
N THR A 90 -4.45 11.39 24.75
CA THR A 90 -4.79 12.06 26.02
C THR A 90 -3.90 11.55 27.15
N GLU A 91 -3.67 12.36 28.18
CA GLU A 91 -2.98 11.89 29.39
C GLU A 91 -3.72 10.68 30.00
N ASN A 92 -2.96 9.65 30.37
CA ASN A 92 -3.47 8.39 30.95
C ASN A 92 -4.39 7.57 30.04
N GLU A 93 -4.30 7.74 28.71
CA GLU A 93 -4.99 6.86 27.77
C GLU A 93 -4.43 5.43 27.86
N SER A 94 -5.31 4.41 27.88
CA SER A 94 -4.88 3.02 27.88
C SER A 94 -4.30 2.60 26.53
N GLU A 95 -3.31 1.71 26.54
CA GLU A 95 -2.69 1.18 25.31
C GLU A 95 -3.75 0.57 24.36
N GLU A 96 -4.76 -0.12 24.89
CA GLU A 96 -5.87 -0.69 24.11
C GLU A 96 -6.67 0.38 23.36
N SER A 97 -6.94 1.53 24.00
CA SER A 97 -7.61 2.65 23.36
C SER A 97 -6.75 3.25 22.24
N ILE A 98 -5.44 3.36 22.46
CA ILE A 98 -4.50 3.85 21.45
C ILE A 98 -4.46 2.90 20.25
N LEU A 99 -4.37 1.60 20.49
CA LEU A 99 -4.39 0.57 19.44
C LEU A 99 -5.70 0.59 18.64
N ALA A 100 -6.84 0.76 19.30
CA ALA A 100 -8.13 0.90 18.62
C ALA A 100 -8.15 2.13 17.69
N LYS A 101 -7.64 3.28 18.15
CA LYS A 101 -7.50 4.48 17.33
C LYS A 101 -6.55 4.26 16.15
N ILE A 102 -5.42 3.60 16.36
CA ILE A 102 -4.47 3.23 15.30
C ILE A 102 -5.15 2.35 14.26
N HIS A 103 -5.90 1.34 14.70
CA HIS A 103 -6.62 0.43 13.81
C HIS A 103 -7.64 1.19 12.95
N SER A 104 -8.52 1.97 13.56
CA SER A 104 -9.52 2.76 12.83
C SER A 104 -8.87 3.78 11.88
N GLY A 105 -7.77 4.41 12.30
CA GLY A 105 -6.99 5.31 11.45
C GLY A 105 -6.41 4.59 10.23
N CYS A 106 -5.85 3.39 10.43
CA CYS A 106 -5.32 2.55 9.34
C CYS A 106 -6.42 2.17 8.35
N GLU A 107 -7.58 1.73 8.83
CA GLU A 107 -8.71 1.35 7.98
C GLU A 107 -9.17 2.53 7.11
N LEU A 108 -9.33 3.72 7.69
CA LEU A 108 -9.74 4.91 6.96
C LEU A 108 -8.72 5.29 5.87
N VAL A 109 -7.42 5.25 6.19
CA VAL A 109 -6.35 5.52 5.21
C VAL A 109 -6.39 4.49 4.08
N LEU A 110 -6.55 3.20 4.39
CA LEU A 110 -6.60 2.14 3.37
C LEU A 110 -7.83 2.23 2.49
N MET A 111 -9.01 2.52 3.06
CA MET A 111 -10.23 2.75 2.29
C MET A 111 -10.07 3.93 1.33
N ASN A 112 -9.48 5.04 1.80
CA ASN A 112 -9.21 6.22 0.96
C ASN A 112 -8.23 5.91 -0.17
N LEU A 113 -7.14 5.19 0.11
CA LEU A 113 -6.16 4.79 -0.90
C LEU A 113 -6.77 3.86 -1.96
N ARG A 114 -7.56 2.87 -1.51
CA ARG A 114 -8.30 1.95 -2.40
C ARG A 114 -9.25 2.72 -3.31
N ASP A 115 -10.05 3.63 -2.75
CA ASP A 115 -11.02 4.41 -3.53
C ASP A 115 -10.31 5.33 -4.53
N GLN A 116 -9.22 5.98 -4.13
CA GLN A 116 -8.41 6.80 -5.04
C GLN A 116 -7.82 5.97 -6.18
N PHE A 117 -7.31 4.77 -5.88
CA PHE A 117 -6.80 3.87 -6.89
C PHE A 117 -7.89 3.44 -7.86
N LEU A 118 -9.05 2.99 -7.37
CA LEU A 118 -10.16 2.55 -8.21
C LEU A 118 -10.67 3.69 -9.12
N ARG A 119 -10.72 4.92 -8.59
CA ARG A 119 -11.05 6.12 -9.38
C ARG A 119 -10.01 6.45 -10.44
N ARG A 120 -8.74 6.14 -10.20
CA ARG A 120 -7.69 6.27 -11.23
C ARG A 120 -7.86 5.19 -12.29
N CYS A 121 -8.07 3.95 -11.89
CA CYS A 121 -8.33 2.83 -12.80
C CYS A 121 -9.53 3.10 -13.72
N SER A 122 -10.62 3.66 -13.21
CA SER A 122 -11.81 3.97 -14.03
C SER A 122 -11.62 5.12 -15.02
N ARG A 123 -10.60 5.97 -14.83
CA ARG A 123 -10.26 7.05 -15.78
C ARG A 123 -9.39 6.56 -16.93
N PHE A 124 -8.67 5.45 -16.74
CA PHE A 124 -8.02 4.80 -17.86
C PHE A 124 -9.13 4.16 -18.70
N LYS A 125 -9.35 4.68 -19.91
CA LYS A 125 -10.00 3.88 -20.94
C LYS A 125 -9.10 2.67 -21.13
N LEU A 126 -9.50 1.53 -20.58
CA LEU A 126 -8.90 0.25 -20.88
C LEU A 126 -9.31 -0.06 -22.32
N GLU A 127 -8.62 0.56 -23.28
CA GLU A 127 -8.67 0.01 -24.63
C GLU A 127 -8.02 -1.38 -24.54
N PRO A 128 -8.59 -2.39 -25.23
CA PRO A 128 -7.98 -3.71 -25.28
C PRO A 128 -6.53 -3.53 -25.69
N ILE A 129 -5.60 -3.88 -24.79
CA ILE A 129 -4.19 -3.94 -25.13
C ILE A 129 -4.09 -5.09 -26.13
N THR A 130 -4.11 -4.75 -27.41
CA THR A 130 -3.66 -5.68 -28.43
C THR A 130 -2.17 -5.87 -28.16
N LEU A 131 -1.81 -7.04 -27.62
CA LEU A 131 -0.44 -7.45 -27.30
C LEU A 131 0.38 -7.57 -28.60
N GLY A 132 0.69 -6.42 -29.18
CA GLY A 132 1.66 -6.21 -30.24
C GLY A 132 2.87 -5.49 -29.66
N SER A 133 3.79 -6.26 -29.08
CA SER A 133 5.23 -5.96 -28.93
C SER A 133 5.65 -4.55 -28.50
N ARG A 134 4.96 -3.88 -27.56
CA ARG A 134 5.46 -2.61 -27.01
C ARG A 134 5.96 -2.78 -25.59
N ASP A 135 7.27 -2.55 -25.43
CA ASP A 135 7.92 -2.32 -24.15
C ASP A 135 7.23 -1.15 -23.44
N PHE A 136 6.67 -1.40 -22.27
CA PHE A 136 6.17 -0.34 -21.39
C PHE A 136 7.37 0.31 -20.69
N PRO A 137 7.64 1.61 -20.90
CA PRO A 137 8.56 2.31 -20.02
C PRO A 137 7.88 2.44 -18.66
N LEU A 138 8.33 1.64 -17.70
CA LEU A 138 8.14 1.91 -16.29
C LEU A 138 8.97 3.16 -15.96
N ASN A 139 8.36 4.34 -16.07
CA ASN A 139 8.89 5.52 -15.40
C ASN A 139 8.60 5.34 -13.91
N ILE A 140 9.55 4.70 -13.22
CA ILE A 140 9.63 4.62 -11.76
C ILE A 140 10.23 5.93 -11.26
#